data_AF-A0A4P9YUM5-F1
#
_entry.id   AF-A0A4P9YUM5-F1
#
_cell.length_a   1.000
_cell.length_b   1.000
_cell.length_c   1.000
_cell.angle_alpha   90.00
_cell.angle_beta   90.00
_cell.angle_gamma   90.00
#
_symmetry.space_group_name_H-M   'P 1'
#
loop_
_entity.id
_entity.type
_entity.pdbx_description
1 polymer ?
#
loop_
_entity_poly.entity_id
_entity_poly.type
_entity_poly.pdbx_seq_one_letter_code
_entity_poly.pdbx_strand_id
1 'polypeptide(L)'
;SAMPALERLASQQDVYTPRRIEGVGRAKQGQCPICYDEAKPAWFCLKTSAYWYHMNFFHGISSVTRRPYANPLYDGLCHQCRKWIPMDSVRHTAVKVPMIYWWKHAQQCHAAKKPPTSRAR
;
A
#
# COMPACT_ATOMS: atom_id res chain seq x y z
N SER A 1 -13.57 -20.21 -27.89
CA SER A 1 -14.19 -18.93 -27.50
C SER A 1 -13.40 -18.32 -26.35
N ALA A 2 -12.64 -17.26 -26.63
CA ALA A 2 -11.82 -16.56 -25.63
C ALA A 2 -12.70 -15.56 -24.86
N MET A 3 -12.79 -15.73 -23.54
CA MET A 3 -13.42 -14.72 -22.68
C MET A 3 -12.52 -13.48 -22.63
N PRO A 4 -13.07 -12.25 -22.67
CA PRO A 4 -12.26 -11.04 -22.71
C PRO A 4 -11.41 -10.90 -21.45
N ALA A 5 -10.18 -10.40 -21.63
CA ALA A 5 -9.13 -10.31 -20.62
C ALA A 5 -9.44 -9.40 -19.40
N LEU A 6 -10.66 -8.90 -19.28
CA LEU A 6 -11.11 -8.01 -18.20
C LEU A 6 -11.90 -8.71 -17.10
N GLU A 7 -12.41 -9.94 -17.32
CA GLU A 7 -13.58 -10.40 -16.54
C GLU A 7 -13.48 -11.83 -15.98
N ARG A 8 -12.37 -12.19 -15.35
CA ARG A 8 -12.28 -13.48 -14.62
C ARG A 8 -11.75 -13.49 -13.19
N LEU A 9 -11.58 -12.34 -12.49
CA LEU A 9 -11.32 -12.30 -11.01
C LEU A 9 -11.40 -10.89 -10.37
N ALA A 10 -12.36 -10.05 -10.76
CA ALA A 10 -12.62 -8.76 -10.10
C ALA A 10 -13.87 -8.82 -9.22
N SER A 11 -13.73 -9.27 -7.97
CA SER A 11 -14.69 -9.00 -6.87
C SER A 11 -14.19 -9.68 -5.59
N GLN A 12 -13.24 -9.12 -4.84
CA GLN A 12 -13.61 -8.22 -3.73
C GLN A 12 -12.40 -7.47 -3.11
N GLN A 13 -11.21 -7.48 -3.71
CA GLN A 13 -9.99 -7.07 -2.97
C GLN A 13 -8.95 -6.22 -3.74
N ASP A 14 -9.18 -5.80 -5.00
CA ASP A 14 -8.29 -4.82 -5.63
C ASP A 14 -8.72 -3.41 -5.26
N VAL A 15 -7.99 -2.81 -4.32
CA VAL A 15 -8.18 -1.42 -3.87
C VAL A 15 -7.03 -0.51 -4.35
N TYR A 16 -6.13 -1.02 -5.19
CA TYR A 16 -5.00 -0.27 -5.73
C TYR A 16 -5.26 0.29 -7.13
N THR A 17 -6.08 -0.37 -7.96
CA THR A 17 -6.33 0.12 -9.33
C THR A 17 -7.01 1.49 -9.31
N PRO A 18 -6.50 2.48 -10.06
CA PRO A 18 -7.16 3.78 -10.19
C PRO A 18 -8.61 3.62 -10.66
N ARG A 19 -9.52 4.38 -10.05
CA ARG A 19 -10.95 4.35 -10.42
C ARG A 19 -11.16 4.83 -11.86
N ARG A 20 -10.44 5.89 -12.22
CA ARG A 20 -10.44 6.50 -13.55
C ARG A 20 -9.00 6.81 -13.96
N ILE A 21 -8.76 6.76 -15.26
CA ILE A 21 -7.47 7.11 -15.86
C ILE A 21 -7.76 8.13 -16.96
N GLU A 22 -7.05 9.25 -16.90
CA GLU A 22 -7.21 10.35 -17.86
C GLU A 22 -5.84 10.79 -18.40
N GLY A 23 -5.86 11.42 -19.57
CA GLY A 23 -4.67 11.94 -20.22
C GLY A 23 -3.75 10.87 -20.81
N VAL A 24 -2.70 11.34 -21.49
CA VAL A 24 -1.70 10.51 -22.16
C VAL A 24 -0.30 11.02 -21.84
N GLY A 25 0.72 10.19 -22.12
CA GLY A 25 2.11 10.62 -21.95
C GLY A 25 2.39 11.07 -20.51
N ARG A 26 3.05 12.24 -20.35
CA ARG A 26 3.38 12.82 -19.04
C ARG A 26 2.15 13.34 -18.28
N ALA A 27 1.05 13.64 -18.99
CA ALA A 27 -0.20 14.07 -18.40
C ALA A 27 -1.10 12.90 -17.96
N LYS A 28 -0.67 11.64 -18.14
CA LYS A 28 -1.45 10.48 -17.73
C LYS A 28 -1.60 10.44 -16.21
N GLN A 29 -2.82 10.57 -15.74
CA GLN A 29 -3.19 10.63 -14.32
C GLN A 29 -4.18 9.53 -13.96
N GLY A 30 -4.17 9.12 -12.69
CA GLY A 30 -5.11 8.17 -12.12
C GLY A 30 -5.78 8.73 -10.88
N GLN A 31 -7.08 8.51 -10.76
CA GLN A 31 -7.87 8.89 -9.59
C GLN A 31 -7.77 7.81 -8.51
N CYS A 32 -7.44 8.20 -7.28
CA CYS A 32 -7.44 7.28 -6.14
C CYS A 32 -8.89 6.84 -5.82
N PRO A 33 -9.19 5.52 -5.77
CA PRO A 33 -10.52 5.04 -5.42
C PRO A 33 -10.90 5.35 -3.96
N ILE A 34 -9.96 5.19 -3.02
CA ILE A 34 -10.20 5.37 -1.59
C ILE A 34 -10.50 6.85 -1.28
N CYS A 35 -9.68 7.77 -1.78
CA CYS A 35 -9.93 9.20 -1.62
C CYS A 35 -11.26 9.65 -2.24
N TYR A 36 -11.68 9.03 -3.34
CA TYR A 36 -13.00 9.31 -3.91
C TYR A 36 -14.12 8.89 -2.94
N ASP A 37 -14.04 7.68 -2.40
CA ASP A 37 -15.04 7.15 -1.48
C ASP A 37 -15.07 7.92 -0.15
N GLU A 38 -13.93 8.52 0.25
CA GLU A 38 -13.81 9.48 1.35
C GLU A 38 -14.30 10.91 1.01
N ALA A 39 -14.95 11.10 -0.15
CA ALA A 39 -15.44 12.39 -0.66
C ALA A 39 -14.34 13.47 -0.85
N LYS A 40 -13.09 13.05 -1.08
CA LYS A 40 -11.92 13.92 -1.31
C LYS A 40 -11.15 13.48 -2.55
N PRO A 41 -11.73 13.53 -3.76
CA PRO A 41 -11.15 12.96 -4.95
C PRO A 41 -9.74 13.51 -5.23
N ALA A 42 -8.77 12.62 -5.36
CA ALA A 42 -7.37 12.96 -5.59
C ALA A 42 -6.86 12.29 -6.88
N TRP A 43 -6.19 13.09 -7.71
CA TRP A 43 -5.60 12.66 -8.98
C TRP A 43 -4.08 12.73 -8.89
N PHE A 44 -3.40 11.68 -9.37
CA PHE A 44 -1.95 11.60 -9.34
C PHE A 44 -1.38 11.20 -10.69
N CYS A 45 -0.25 11.80 -11.07
CA CYS A 45 0.48 11.39 -12.26
C CYS A 45 0.94 9.94 -12.14
N LEU A 46 0.62 9.12 -13.14
CA LEU A 46 0.98 7.70 -13.16
C LEU A 46 2.43 7.47 -13.62
N LYS A 47 3.07 8.46 -14.24
CA LYS A 47 4.46 8.36 -14.73
C LYS A 47 5.53 8.75 -13.72
N THR A 48 5.17 9.39 -12.61
CA THR A 48 6.14 9.91 -11.61
C THR A 48 6.10 9.17 -10.28
N SER A 49 5.49 7.98 -10.23
CA SER A 49 5.29 7.21 -9.00
C SER A 49 4.46 7.92 -7.92
N ALA A 50 3.90 9.10 -8.19
CA ALA A 50 3.09 9.86 -7.25
C ALA A 50 1.88 9.04 -6.76
N TYR A 51 1.19 8.37 -7.68
CA TYR A 51 0.08 7.47 -7.35
C TYR A 51 0.54 6.32 -6.43
N TRP A 52 1.67 5.68 -6.77
CA TRP A 52 2.21 4.58 -5.99
C TRP A 52 2.54 5.01 -4.54
N TYR A 53 3.20 6.17 -4.38
CA TYR A 53 3.53 6.72 -3.07
C TYR A 53 2.28 7.03 -2.26
N HIS A 54 1.27 7.62 -2.90
CA HIS A 54 0.00 7.90 -2.24
C HIS A 54 -0.66 6.62 -1.72
N MET A 55 -0.82 5.61 -2.57
CA MET A 55 -1.44 4.34 -2.16
C MET A 55 -0.66 3.64 -1.05
N ASN A 56 0.67 3.62 -1.10
CA ASN A 56 1.48 2.93 -0.10
C ASN A 56 1.56 3.67 1.24
N PHE A 57 1.64 5.00 1.24
CA PHE A 57 1.99 5.78 2.43
C PHE A 57 0.82 6.53 3.07
N PHE A 58 -0.28 6.70 2.35
CA PHE A 58 -1.51 7.29 2.90
C PHE A 58 -2.59 6.26 3.16
N HIS A 59 -2.68 5.21 2.34
CA HIS A 59 -3.70 4.17 2.48
C HIS A 59 -3.16 2.80 2.89
N GLY A 60 -1.84 2.61 2.90
CA GLY A 60 -1.25 1.33 3.24
C GLY A 60 -1.60 0.22 2.26
N ILE A 61 -1.76 0.54 0.97
CA ILE A 61 -2.10 -0.43 -0.08
C ILE A 61 -0.85 -0.83 -0.84
N SER A 62 -0.62 -2.13 -0.98
CA SER A 62 0.48 -2.67 -1.77
C SER A 62 0.15 -2.63 -3.26
N SER A 63 1.10 -2.15 -4.07
CA SER A 63 1.02 -2.21 -5.53
C SER A 63 1.13 -3.63 -6.09
N VAL A 64 1.66 -4.57 -5.30
CA VAL A 64 1.90 -5.95 -5.70
C VAL A 64 0.67 -6.81 -5.37
N THR A 65 0.23 -6.80 -4.12
CA THR A 65 -0.92 -7.61 -3.70
C THR A 65 -2.26 -6.96 -4.02
N ARG A 66 -2.24 -5.67 -4.41
CA ARG A 66 -3.43 -4.84 -4.66
C ARG A 66 -4.34 -4.67 -3.44
N ARG A 67 -3.83 -5.01 -2.25
CA ARG A 67 -4.56 -5.10 -0.98
C ARG A 67 -3.88 -4.27 0.12
N PRO A 68 -4.59 -3.94 1.21
CA PRO A 68 -3.97 -3.34 2.38
C PRO A 68 -2.85 -4.22 2.96
N TYR A 69 -1.81 -3.59 3.50
CA TYR A 69 -0.82 -4.28 4.32
C TYR A 69 -1.53 -4.89 5.54
N ALA A 70 -1.12 -6.10 5.93
CA ALA A 70 -1.64 -6.75 7.12
C ALA A 70 -1.41 -5.87 8.36
N ASN A 71 -2.40 -5.81 9.26
CA ASN A 71 -2.26 -5.10 10.53
C ASN A 71 -1.19 -5.76 11.42
N PRO A 72 -0.55 -5.00 12.32
CA PRO A 72 0.34 -5.57 13.34
C PRO A 72 -0.45 -6.46 14.30
N LEU A 73 0.22 -7.47 14.89
CA LEU A 73 -0.42 -8.37 15.87
C LEU A 73 -0.62 -7.71 17.24
N TYR A 74 0.32 -6.86 17.67
CA TYR A 74 0.30 -6.13 18.96
C TYR A 74 1.11 -4.85 18.83
N ASP A 75 0.49 -3.67 18.81
CA ASP A 75 1.13 -2.33 18.82
C ASP A 75 2.46 -2.19 18.03
N GLY A 76 2.59 -2.88 16.89
CA GLY A 76 3.79 -2.85 16.05
C GLY A 76 4.70 -4.09 16.05
N LEU A 77 4.36 -5.21 16.70
CA LEU A 77 5.12 -6.46 16.56
C LEU A 77 4.89 -7.12 15.19
N CYS A 78 5.97 -7.29 14.42
CA CYS A 78 5.93 -7.98 13.14
C CYS A 78 5.81 -9.50 13.29
N HIS A 79 4.80 -10.10 12.67
CA HIS A 79 4.58 -11.55 12.68
C HIS A 79 5.69 -12.32 11.94
N GLN A 80 6.29 -11.73 10.89
CA GLN A 80 7.28 -12.41 10.07
C GLN A 80 8.70 -12.35 10.64
N CYS A 81 9.13 -11.16 11.12
CA CYS A 81 10.49 -10.99 11.63
C CYS A 81 10.58 -10.87 13.16
N ARG A 82 9.44 -10.85 13.87
CA ARG A 82 9.33 -10.73 15.34
C ARG A 82 10.02 -9.48 15.90
N LYS A 83 10.13 -8.41 15.11
CA LYS A 83 10.66 -7.12 15.54
C LYS A 83 9.52 -6.15 15.87
N TRP A 84 9.74 -5.33 16.89
CA TRP A 84 8.89 -4.21 17.23
C TRP A 84 9.16 -3.03 16.30
N ILE A 85 8.09 -2.48 15.72
CA ILE A 85 8.14 -1.32 14.83
C ILE A 85 7.60 -0.11 15.58
N PRO A 86 8.39 0.97 15.72
CA PRO A 86 7.91 2.18 16.37
C PRO A 86 6.81 2.84 15.51
N MET A 87 5.74 3.30 16.16
CA MET A 87 4.64 4.03 15.51
C MET A 87 4.83 5.55 15.56
N ASP A 88 5.80 6.02 16.34
CA ASP A 88 6.11 7.43 16.52
C ASP A 88 7.36 7.86 15.76
N SER A 89 7.39 9.15 15.41
CA SER A 89 8.59 9.72 14.82
C SER A 89 9.68 9.92 15.88
N VAL A 90 10.92 9.57 15.54
CA VAL A 90 12.10 9.84 16.38
C VAL A 90 12.27 11.34 16.70
N ARG A 91 11.67 12.21 15.88
CA ARG A 91 11.71 13.66 16.03
C ARG A 91 10.55 14.23 16.85
N HIS A 92 9.69 13.38 17.41
CA HIS A 92 8.47 13.78 18.13
C HIS A 92 7.56 14.76 17.34
N THR A 93 7.66 14.74 16.02
CA THR A 93 6.80 15.51 15.13
C THR A 93 5.53 14.74 14.85
N ALA A 94 4.39 15.43 14.82
CA ALA A 94 3.11 14.85 14.43
C ALA A 94 3.21 14.28 13.00
N VAL A 95 2.94 12.99 12.86
CA VAL A 95 2.93 12.30 11.57
C VAL A 95 1.49 12.24 11.08
N LYS A 96 1.26 12.63 9.81
CA LYS A 96 -0.08 12.60 9.20
C LYS A 96 -0.73 11.22 9.25
N VAL A 97 0.08 10.17 9.14
CA VAL A 97 -0.36 8.78 9.21
C VAL A 97 0.61 7.98 10.09
N PRO A 98 0.31 7.74 11.38
CA PRO A 98 1.20 7.02 12.28
C PRO A 98 1.56 5.61 11.76
N MET A 99 0.61 4.94 11.11
CA MET A 99 0.78 3.61 10.54
C MET A 99 1.81 3.54 9.39
N ILE A 100 2.31 4.68 8.89
CA ILE A 100 3.31 4.71 7.81
C ILE A 100 4.59 3.94 8.14
N TYR A 101 5.02 3.94 9.40
CA TYR A 101 6.22 3.21 9.84
C TYR A 101 6.02 1.71 9.69
N TRP A 102 4.85 1.22 10.09
CA TRP A 102 4.45 -0.15 9.91
C TRP A 102 4.35 -0.52 8.43
N TRP A 103 3.71 0.30 7.58
CA TRP A 103 3.57 0.00 6.15
C TRP A 103 4.92 -0.05 5.42
N LYS A 104 5.85 0.86 5.76
CA LYS A 104 7.23 0.80 5.25
C LYS A 104 7.94 -0.49 5.65
N HIS A 105 7.74 -0.93 6.90
CA HIS A 105 8.27 -2.21 7.34
C HIS A 105 7.63 -3.38 6.57
N ALA A 106 6.31 -3.45 6.51
CA ALA A 106 5.56 -4.50 5.82
C ALA A 106 5.96 -4.60 4.34
N GLN A 107 6.15 -3.48 3.66
CA GLN A 107 6.62 -3.43 2.29
C GLN A 107 7.97 -4.15 2.10
N GLN A 108 8.92 -3.95 3.00
CA GLN A 108 10.26 -4.54 2.88
C GLN A 108 10.33 -5.96 3.46
N CYS A 109 9.61 -6.21 4.55
CA CYS A 109 9.64 -7.44 5.31
C CYS A 109 8.76 -8.52 4.67
N HIS A 110 7.51 -8.16 4.32
CA HIS A 110 6.52 -9.10 3.79
C HIS A 110 6.66 -9.34 2.28
N ALA A 111 7.39 -8.48 1.55
CA ALA A 111 7.75 -8.75 0.16
C ALA A 111 8.91 -9.75 0.01
N ALA A 112 9.80 -9.84 1.01
CA ALA A 112 10.93 -10.76 0.98
C ALA A 112 10.55 -12.11 1.59
N LYS A 113 10.69 -13.21 0.84
CA LYS A 113 10.76 -14.56 1.42
C LYS A 113 12.10 -14.69 2.17
N LYS A 114 12.23 -14.05 3.34
CA LYS A 114 13.33 -14.37 4.24
C LYS A 114 13.07 -15.76 4.81
N PRO A 115 13.98 -16.74 4.64
CA PRO A 115 13.86 -17.98 5.38
C PRO A 115 13.80 -17.65 6.87
N PRO A 116 13.03 -18.41 7.68
CA PRO A 116 12.94 -18.16 9.11
C PRO A 116 14.36 -18.20 9.68
N THR A 117 14.84 -17.07 10.18
CA THR A 117 16.11 -17.03 10.89
C THR A 117 15.86 -17.70 12.24
N SER A 118 16.20 -18.97 12.36
CA SER A 118 16.35 -19.62 13.65
C SER A 118 17.44 -18.88 14.43
N ARG A 119 17.04 -17.99 15.34
CA ARG A 119 17.90 -17.64 16.47
C ARG A 119 17.34 -18.34 17.69
N ALA A 120 17.90 -19.51 17.94
CA ALA A 120 17.95 -20.10 19.25
C ALA A 120 18.58 -19.10 20.22
N ARG A 121 17.94 -18.91 21.37
CA ARG A 121 18.59 -18.62 22.63
C ARG A 121 17.73 -19.17 23.75
#